data_AF-A0A938YLC3-F1
#
_entry.id   AF-A0A938YLC3-F1
#
_cell.length_a   1.000
_cell.length_b   1.000
_cell.length_c   1.000
_cell.angle_alpha   90.00
_cell.angle_beta   90.00
_cell.angle_gamma   90.00
#
_symmetry.space_group_name_H-M   'P 1'
#
loop_
_entity.id
_entity.type
_entity.pdbx_description
1 polymer ?
#
loop_
_entity_poly.entity_id
_entity_poly.type
_entity_poly.pdbx_seq_one_letter_code
_entity_poly.pdbx_strand_id
1 'polypeptide(L)'
;MVECPNCGTKVATQVKCWTVTPVKHSANGIIPEFRIGIFKCPKCKSKFRAKVDTTTTGAETNVKDLVVKLKEINQGLTQTLRTLREKITTLETERISVMVEIEKLKKVAESRANALETEVDQLRKELKSLRELLGAGDEID
;
A
#
# COMPACT_ATOMS: atom_id res chain seq x y z
N MET A 1 -24.61 -18.69 -7.68
CA MET A 1 -24.99 -17.28 -7.89
C MET A 1 -26.39 -17.25 -8.49
N VAL A 2 -27.23 -16.27 -8.15
CA VAL A 2 -28.63 -16.20 -8.61
C VAL A 2 -28.86 -14.98 -9.48
N GLU A 3 -29.70 -15.09 -10.51
CA GLU A 3 -29.97 -13.97 -11.43
C GLU A 3 -31.13 -13.12 -10.93
N CYS A 4 -30.95 -11.80 -10.98
CA CYS A 4 -31.99 -10.85 -10.61
C CYS A 4 -33.13 -10.89 -11.64
N PRO A 5 -34.37 -11.20 -11.24
CA PRO A 5 -35.50 -11.32 -12.18
C PRO A 5 -35.88 -9.99 -12.84
N ASN A 6 -35.45 -8.85 -12.27
CA ASN A 6 -35.78 -7.53 -12.80
C ASN A 6 -34.75 -6.98 -13.80
N CYS A 7 -33.50 -7.44 -13.78
CA CYS A 7 -32.46 -6.86 -14.63
C CYS A 7 -31.34 -7.82 -15.05
N GLY A 8 -31.48 -9.12 -14.78
CA GLY A 8 -30.52 -10.17 -15.16
C GLY A 8 -29.18 -10.15 -14.42
N THR A 9 -28.95 -9.22 -13.49
CA THR A 9 -27.66 -9.14 -12.77
C THR A 9 -27.46 -10.37 -11.87
N LYS A 10 -26.31 -11.02 -11.98
CA LYS A 10 -25.91 -12.14 -11.10
C LYS A 10 -25.56 -11.62 -9.70
N VAL A 11 -26.24 -12.13 -8.69
CA VAL A 11 -26.06 -11.77 -7.28
C VAL A 11 -25.51 -12.97 -6.52
N ALA A 12 -24.39 -12.77 -5.82
CA ALA A 12 -23.75 -13.81 -5.02
C ALA A 12 -24.22 -13.79 -3.55
N THR A 13 -24.38 -12.60 -2.97
CA THR A 13 -24.61 -12.44 -1.53
C THR A 13 -26.09 -12.34 -1.19
N GLN A 14 -26.54 -13.22 -0.30
CA GLN A 14 -27.87 -13.20 0.29
C GLN A 14 -27.94 -12.25 1.49
N VAL A 15 -29.09 -11.61 1.67
CA VAL A 15 -29.40 -10.71 2.81
C VAL A 15 -29.89 -11.52 4.01
N LYS A 16 -30.72 -12.54 3.77
CA LYS A 16 -31.22 -13.48 4.78
C LYS A 16 -31.42 -14.84 4.10
N CYS A 17 -31.23 -15.93 4.84
CA CYS A 17 -31.56 -17.27 4.40
C CYS A 17 -32.24 -18.06 5.52
N TRP A 18 -33.17 -18.94 5.17
CA TRP A 18 -33.81 -19.87 6.11
C TRP A 18 -34.12 -21.20 5.42
N THR A 19 -34.26 -22.25 6.21
CA THR A 19 -34.69 -23.57 5.75
C THR A 19 -36.21 -23.60 5.65
N VAL A 20 -36.73 -24.23 4.60
CA VAL A 20 -38.15 -24.45 4.41
C VAL A 20 -38.40 -25.95 4.39
N THR A 21 -39.18 -26.40 5.36
CA THR A 21 -39.66 -27.78 5.45
C THR A 21 -41.10 -27.81 4.93
N PRO A 22 -41.37 -28.42 3.76
CA PRO A 22 -42.74 -28.50 3.24
C PRO A 22 -43.61 -29.38 4.13
N VAL A 23 -44.85 -28.95 4.37
CA VAL A 23 -45.83 -29.62 5.26
C VAL A 23 -46.36 -30.94 4.69
N LYS A 24 -46.19 -31.19 3.38
CA LYS A 24 -46.66 -32.43 2.75
C LYS A 24 -45.55 -33.48 2.70
N HIS A 25 -45.81 -34.62 3.34
CA HIS A 25 -45.00 -35.82 3.21
C HIS A 25 -45.01 -36.29 1.75
N SER A 26 -43.82 -36.51 1.17
CA SER A 26 -43.73 -37.25 -0.09
C SER A 26 -44.06 -38.72 0.16
N ALA A 27 -44.61 -39.40 -0.84
CA ALA A 27 -45.01 -40.81 -0.77
C ALA A 27 -43.85 -41.77 -0.38
N ASN A 28 -42.60 -41.29 -0.39
CA ASN A 28 -41.39 -42.08 -0.12
C ASN A 28 -40.73 -41.75 1.23
N GLY A 29 -41.39 -41.01 2.13
CA GLY A 29 -40.88 -40.69 3.48
C GLY A 29 -39.70 -39.70 3.52
N ILE A 30 -39.16 -39.29 2.37
CA ILE A 30 -38.11 -38.26 2.27
C ILE A 30 -38.80 -36.89 2.19
N ILE A 31 -38.58 -36.04 3.19
CA ILE A 31 -38.99 -34.64 3.20
C ILE A 31 -37.85 -33.84 2.57
N PRO A 32 -38.01 -33.25 1.36
CA PRO A 32 -36.96 -32.45 0.76
C PRO A 32 -36.83 -31.12 1.51
N GLU A 33 -35.79 -30.99 2.33
CA GLU A 33 -35.41 -29.72 2.95
C GLU A 33 -34.68 -28.85 1.90
N PHE A 34 -35.14 -27.62 1.70
CA PHE A 34 -34.47 -26.66 0.83
C PHE A 34 -34.33 -25.30 1.50
N ARG A 35 -33.24 -24.58 1.18
CA ARG A 35 -33.01 -23.22 1.68
C ARG A 35 -33.49 -22.18 0.69
N ILE A 36 -34.17 -21.16 1.19
CA ILE A 36 -34.53 -19.95 0.44
C ILE A 36 -33.68 -18.80 0.95
N GLY A 37 -33.07 -18.06 0.03
CA GLY A 37 -32.37 -16.81 0.29
C GLY A 37 -33.16 -15.61 -0.23
N ILE A 38 -33.18 -14.51 0.53
CA ILE A 38 -33.56 -13.18 0.03
C ILE A 38 -32.30 -12.49 -0.47
N PHE A 39 -32.36 -11.96 -1.68
CA PHE A 39 -31.29 -11.21 -2.33
C PHE A 39 -31.74 -9.76 -2.55
N LYS A 40 -30.79 -8.83 -2.50
CA LYS A 40 -31.00 -7.43 -2.90
C LYS A 40 -30.09 -7.14 -4.10
N CYS A 41 -30.67 -6.82 -5.24
CA CYS A 41 -29.90 -6.54 -6.44
C CYS A 41 -29.04 -5.28 -6.24
N PRO A 42 -27.73 -5.31 -6.52
CA PRO A 42 -26.88 -4.12 -6.42
C PRO A 42 -27.22 -3.07 -7.49
N LYS A 43 -27.69 -3.52 -8.67
CA LYS A 43 -28.00 -2.67 -9.83
C LYS A 43 -29.36 -1.97 -9.67
N CYS A 44 -30.46 -2.72 -9.62
CA CYS A 44 -31.81 -2.14 -9.60
C CYS A 44 -32.46 -2.09 -8.20
N LYS A 45 -31.73 -2.47 -7.14
CA LYS A 45 -32.16 -2.46 -5.73
C LYS A 45 -33.37 -3.33 -5.39
N SER A 46 -33.92 -4.08 -6.35
CA SER A 46 -35.05 -4.99 -6.12
C SER A 46 -34.68 -6.10 -5.14
N LYS A 47 -35.64 -6.46 -4.29
CA LYS A 47 -35.53 -7.60 -3.37
C LYS A 47 -36.24 -8.80 -3.98
N PHE A 48 -35.59 -9.96 -4.02
CA PHE A 48 -36.17 -11.17 -4.60
C PHE A 48 -35.75 -12.41 -3.81
N ARG A 49 -36.52 -13.50 -3.91
CA ARG A 49 -36.24 -14.78 -3.27
C ARG A 49 -35.71 -15.77 -4.30
N ALA A 50 -34.71 -16.56 -3.96
CA ALA A 50 -34.20 -17.62 -4.80
C ALA A 50 -33.79 -18.83 -3.95
N LYS A 51 -33.87 -20.03 -4.53
CA LYS A 51 -33.38 -21.26 -3.90
C LYS A 51 -31.86 -21.16 -3.78
N VAL A 52 -31.35 -21.48 -2.59
CA VAL A 52 -29.92 -21.52 -2.32
C VAL A 52 -29.54 -22.98 -2.32
N ASP A 53 -28.89 -23.43 -3.40
CA ASP A 53 -28.32 -24.76 -3.42
C ASP A 53 -27.20 -24.80 -2.39
N THR A 54 -27.40 -25.59 -1.33
CA THR A 54 -26.30 -26.01 -0.46
C THR A 54 -25.45 -26.98 -1.24
N THR A 55 -24.65 -26.48 -2.18
CA THR A 55 -23.49 -27.23 -2.64
C THR A 55 -22.58 -27.37 -1.45
N THR A 56 -22.58 -28.55 -0.86
CA THR A 56 -21.60 -29.00 0.12
C THR A 56 -20.21 -28.85 -0.50
N THR A 57 -19.59 -27.69 -0.37
CA THR A 57 -18.14 -27.53 -0.39
C THR A 57 -17.67 -27.33 1.05
N GLY A 58 -18.20 -28.15 1.95
CA GLY A 58 -17.48 -28.49 3.16
C GLY A 58 -16.43 -29.52 2.77
N ALA A 59 -15.33 -29.09 2.17
CA ALA A 59 -14.12 -29.90 2.23
C ALA A 59 -13.78 -29.94 3.72
N GLU A 60 -14.04 -31.06 4.38
CA GLU A 60 -13.54 -31.36 5.71
C GLU A 60 -12.01 -31.37 5.61
N THR A 61 -11.38 -30.19 5.66
CA THR A 61 -9.92 -30.11 5.74
C THR A 61 -9.54 -30.71 7.07
N ASN A 62 -8.88 -31.86 7.04
CA ASN A 62 -8.47 -32.52 8.26
C ASN A 62 -7.47 -31.60 9.00
N VAL A 63 -7.44 -31.67 10.34
CA VAL A 63 -6.60 -30.81 11.19
C VAL A 63 -5.13 -30.80 10.74
N LYS A 64 -4.60 -31.91 10.22
CA LYS A 64 -3.24 -32.01 9.68
C LYS A 64 -3.01 -31.06 8.50
N ASP A 65 -3.98 -30.90 7.61
CA ASP A 65 -3.85 -30.02 6.44
C ASP A 65 -3.79 -28.55 6.86
N LEU A 66 -4.54 -28.19 7.91
CA LEU A 66 -4.48 -26.85 8.51
C LEU A 66 -3.12 -26.61 9.20
N VAL A 67 -2.58 -27.62 9.89
CA VAL A 67 -1.25 -27.55 10.52
C VAL A 67 -0.15 -27.37 9.48
N VAL A 68 -0.21 -28.06 8.33
CA VAL A 68 0.75 -27.89 7.23
C VAL A 68 0.69 -26.46 6.69
N LYS A 69 -0.51 -25.95 6.39
CA LYS A 69 -0.68 -24.56 5.91
C LYS A 69 -0.16 -23.53 6.91
N LEU A 70 -0.42 -23.71 8.21
CA LEU A 70 0.10 -22.83 9.26
C LEU A 70 1.63 -22.83 9.29
N LYS A 71 2.26 -23.99 9.11
CA LYS A 71 3.72 -24.11 9.06
C LYS A 71 4.30 -23.39 7.85
N GLU A 72 3.71 -23.54 6.67
CA GLU A 72 4.12 -22.84 5.45
C GLU A 72 3.99 -21.32 5.60
N ILE A 73 2.87 -20.84 6.14
CA ILE A 73 2.65 -19.42 6.42
C ILE A 73 3.71 -18.89 7.39
N ASN A 74 3.98 -19.62 8.48
CA ASN A 74 4.96 -19.21 9.48
C ASN A 74 6.40 -19.17 8.90
N GLN A 75 6.75 -20.14 8.05
CA GLN A 75 8.02 -20.15 7.34
C GLN A 75 8.14 -18.97 6.37
N GLY A 76 7.11 -18.70 5.57
CA GLY A 76 7.07 -17.55 4.66
C GLY A 76 7.17 -16.21 5.39
N LEU A 77 6.49 -16.08 6.52
CA LEU A 77 6.56 -14.88 7.36
C LEU A 77 7.96 -14.70 7.96
N THR A 78 8.56 -15.78 8.45
CA THR A 78 9.93 -15.74 9.00
C THR A 78 10.95 -15.31 7.95
N GLN A 79 10.85 -15.84 6.73
CA GLN A 79 11.73 -15.46 5.63
C GLN A 79 11.53 -14.00 5.20
N THR A 80 10.27 -13.54 5.14
CA THR A 80 9.94 -12.14 4.82
C THR A 80 10.52 -11.20 5.87
N LEU A 81 10.34 -11.52 7.16
CA LEU A 81 10.90 -10.73 8.25
C LEU A 81 12.43 -10.66 8.21
N ARG A 82 13.11 -11.78 7.89
CA ARG A 82 14.57 -11.78 7.70
C ARG A 82 14.98 -10.84 6.58
N THR A 83 14.34 -10.96 5.42
CA THR A 83 14.63 -10.14 4.24
C THR A 83 14.40 -8.65 4.52
N LEU A 84 13.33 -8.31 5.23
CA LEU A 84 13.05 -6.92 5.61
C LEU A 84 14.08 -6.36 6.58
N ARG A 85 14.52 -7.15 7.57
CA ARG A 85 15.59 -6.74 8.50
C ARG A 85 16.89 -6.47 7.78
N GLU A 86 17.29 -7.35 6.85
CA GLU A 86 18.48 -7.17 6.03
C GLU A 86 18.40 -5.87 5.22
N LYS A 87 17.27 -5.61 4.55
CA LYS A 87 17.04 -4.37 3.80
C LYS A 87 17.10 -3.11 4.69
N ILE A 88 16.54 -3.18 5.90
CA ILE A 88 16.61 -2.06 6.86
C ILE A 88 18.07 -1.77 7.20
N THR A 89 18.86 -2.80 7.53
CA THR A 89 20.28 -2.63 7.84
C THR A 89 21.06 -2.04 6.64
N THR A 90 20.80 -2.51 5.42
CA THR A 90 21.42 -1.93 4.23
C THR A 90 21.06 -0.45 4.08
N LEU A 91 19.78 -0.09 4.16
CA LEU A 91 19.33 1.30 4.05
C LEU A 91 19.92 2.20 5.15
N GLU A 92 20.06 1.70 6.37
CA GLU A 92 20.71 2.43 7.47
C GLU A 92 22.17 2.72 7.15
N THR A 93 22.91 1.75 6.60
CA THR A 93 24.31 1.97 6.19
C THR A 93 24.44 2.96 5.03
N GLU A 94 23.59 2.85 4.01
CA GLU A 94 23.54 3.79 2.88
C GLU A 94 23.23 5.21 3.36
N ARG A 95 22.23 5.35 4.24
CA ARG A 95 21.86 6.65 4.83
C ARG A 95 23.03 7.28 5.59
N ILE A 96 23.78 6.52 6.38
CA ILE A 96 24.96 7.04 7.08
C ILE A 96 26.04 7.47 6.07
N SER A 97 26.29 6.66 5.04
CA SER A 97 27.28 6.97 4.00
C SER A 97 26.96 8.27 3.25
N VAL A 98 25.71 8.44 2.80
CA VAL A 98 25.25 9.65 2.10
C VAL A 98 25.34 10.88 3.00
N MET A 99 24.97 10.76 4.28
CA MET A 99 25.09 11.87 5.23
C MET A 99 26.55 12.35 5.38
N VAL A 100 27.52 11.42 5.37
CA VAL A 100 28.95 11.76 5.40
C VAL A 100 29.39 12.46 4.12
N GLU A 101 28.90 12.03 2.96
CA GLU A 101 29.20 12.66 1.68
C GLU A 101 28.66 14.09 1.58
N ILE A 102 27.42 14.31 2.01
CA ILE A 102 26.80 15.64 2.08
C ILE A 102 27.64 16.58 2.94
N GLU A 103 28.08 16.13 4.12
CA GLU A 103 28.89 16.96 5.02
C GLU A 103 30.25 17.31 4.41
N LYS A 104 30.88 16.38 3.67
CA LYS A 104 32.12 16.66 2.94
C LYS A 104 31.90 17.70 1.85
N LEU A 105 30.85 17.53 1.02
CA LEU A 105 30.52 18.46 -0.05
C LEU A 105 30.21 19.86 0.49
N LYS A 106 29.48 19.94 1.61
CA LYS A 106 29.19 21.19 2.29
C LYS A 106 30.48 21.91 2.72
N LYS A 107 31.42 21.22 3.36
CA LYS A 107 32.71 21.80 3.76
C LYS A 107 33.52 22.33 2.58
N VAL A 108 33.51 21.60 1.46
CA VAL A 108 34.18 22.05 0.22
C VAL A 108 33.51 23.27 -0.38
N ALA A 109 32.17 23.32 -0.37
CA ALA A 109 31.43 24.49 -0.85
C ALA A 109 31.69 25.72 0.03
N GLU A 110 31.67 25.56 1.36
CA GLU A 110 31.95 26.63 2.33
C GLU A 110 33.38 27.15 2.18
N SER A 111 34.38 26.26 2.07
CA SER A 111 35.78 26.71 1.90
C SER A 111 35.98 27.47 0.60
N ARG A 112 35.32 27.04 -0.50
CA ARG A 112 35.38 27.74 -1.78
C ARG A 112 34.67 29.09 -1.75
N ALA A 113 33.51 29.17 -1.09
CA ALA A 113 32.81 30.44 -0.90
C ALA A 113 33.69 31.44 -0.14
N ASN A 114 34.28 31.02 1.00
CA ASN A 114 35.16 31.87 1.80
C ASN A 114 36.40 32.35 1.02
N ALA A 115 37.00 31.48 0.21
CA ALA A 115 38.12 31.84 -0.64
C ALA A 115 37.72 32.91 -1.68
N LEU A 116 36.59 32.71 -2.37
CA LEU A 116 36.08 33.67 -3.35
C LEU A 116 35.68 35.01 -2.72
N GLU A 117 35.06 35.00 -1.54
CA GLU A 117 34.73 36.23 -0.81
C GLU A 117 36.00 37.02 -0.47
N THR A 118 37.05 36.32 -0.02
CA THR A 118 38.36 36.93 0.27
C THR A 118 38.99 37.53 -0.98
N GLU A 119 38.96 36.82 -2.11
CA GLU A 119 39.47 37.32 -3.40
C GLU A 119 38.68 38.55 -3.88
N VAL A 120 37.34 38.51 -3.80
CA VAL A 120 36.48 39.64 -4.18
C VAL A 120 36.77 40.87 -3.33
N ASP A 121 36.92 40.70 -2.01
CA ASP A 121 37.23 41.81 -1.12
C ASP A 121 38.62 42.38 -1.36
N GLN A 122 39.60 41.53 -1.69
CA GLN A 122 40.93 41.97 -2.10
C GLN A 122 40.87 42.78 -3.41
N LEU A 123 40.18 42.27 -4.42
CA LEU A 123 39.99 42.97 -5.70
C LEU A 123 39.25 44.30 -5.53
N ARG A 124 38.25 44.38 -4.65
CA ARG A 124 37.56 45.64 -4.31
C ARG A 124 38.50 46.67 -3.69
N LYS A 125 39.40 46.24 -2.80
CA LYS A 125 40.41 47.12 -2.19
C LYS A 125 41.40 47.61 -3.24
N GLU A 126 41.90 46.72 -4.09
CA GLU A 126 42.82 47.07 -5.17
C GLU A 126 42.19 48.05 -6.16
N LEU A 127 40.93 47.82 -6.58
CA LEU A 127 40.18 48.75 -7.42
C LEU A 127 40.05 50.13 -6.77
N LYS A 128 39.78 50.19 -5.47
CA LYS A 128 39.69 51.46 -4.73
C LYS A 128 41.03 52.19 -4.73
N SER A 129 42.14 51.49 -4.41
CA SER A 129 43.48 52.07 -4.43
C SER A 129 43.89 52.56 -5.82
N LEU A 130 43.56 51.82 -6.88
CA LEU A 130 43.81 52.26 -8.26
C LEU A 130 43.00 53.50 -8.64
N ARG A 131 41.72 53.57 -8.22
CA ARG A 131 40.87 54.75 -8.44
C ARG A 131 41.44 55.98 -7.75
N GLU A 132 41.89 55.85 -6.51
CA GLU A 132 42.53 56.92 -5.74
C GLU A 132 43.84 57.39 -6.41
N LEU A 133 44.69 56.46 -6.88
CA LEU A 133 45.92 56.79 -7.60
C LEU A 133 45.69 57.53 -8.92
N LEU A 134 44.60 57.20 -9.63
CA LEU A 134 44.23 57.85 -10.89
C LEU A 134 43.51 59.18 -10.70
N GLY A 135 43.25 59.62 -9.45
CA GLY A 135 42.51 60.85 -9.16
C GLY A 135 41.04 60.80 -9.58
N ALA A 136 40.51 59.62 -9.88
CA ALA A 136 39.10 59.41 -10.25
C ALA A 136 38.19 59.26 -9.02
N GLY A 137 38.54 59.95 -7.93
CA GLY A 137 37.91 59.84 -6.61
C GLY A 137 36.64 60.66 -6.45
N ASP A 138 36.47 61.73 -7.21
CA ASP A 138 35.35 62.67 -7.09
C ASP A 138 34.73 62.92 -8.46
N GLU A 139 33.71 62.13 -8.81
CA GLU A 139 32.58 62.48 -9.67
C GLU A 139 31.79 61.19 -9.93
N ILE A 140 30.68 61.03 -9.20
CA ILE A 140 29.39 60.45 -9.60
C ILE A 140 28.58 60.38 -8.28
N ASP A 141 27.76 61.40 -8.05
CA ASP A 141 26.59 61.35 -7.17
C ASP A 141 25.54 60.34 -7.69
#